data_AF-A0A830BB68-F1
#
_entry.id   AF-A0A830BB68-F1
#
_cell.length_a   1.000
_cell.length_b   1.000
_cell.length_c   1.000
_cell.angle_alpha   90.00
_cell.angle_beta   90.00
_cell.angle_gamma   90.00
#
_symmetry.space_group_name_H-M   'P 1'
#
loop_
_entity.id
_entity.type
_entity.pdbx_description
1 polymer ?
#
loop_
_entity_poly.entity_id
_entity_poly.type
_entity_poly.pdbx_seq_one_letter_code
_entity_poly.pdbx_strand_id
1 'polypeptide(L)'
;MWSVQCAECFKWRVIPTQEEYEQIRSKFIEDPFVCTKKSGISCDDPADINYDKSQTWVIDKPNVPKTPLGFKRRMVMRRDCSRMDCYYSAPNGKKLRASTDVVKFLDQHPEYKKDVSVNDFSFTSPKVLEGTTPEDETED
;
A
#
# COMPACT_ATOMS: atom_id res chain seq x y z
N MET A 1 -4.26 -5.76 -6.90
CA MET A 1 -5.58 -5.20 -6.58
C MET A 1 -5.41 -4.28 -5.39
N TRP A 2 -6.14 -3.17 -5.33
CA TRP A 2 -6.16 -2.30 -4.16
C TRP A 2 -7.52 -2.39 -3.49
N SER A 3 -7.54 -2.43 -2.17
CA SER A 3 -8.77 -2.50 -1.40
C SER A 3 -8.63 -1.72 -0.09
N VAL A 4 -9.75 -1.30 0.45
CA VAL A 4 -9.83 -0.63 1.74
C VAL A 4 -11.03 -1.17 2.51
N GLN A 5 -10.89 -1.27 3.83
CA GLN A 5 -11.97 -1.66 4.71
C GLN A 5 -12.80 -0.43 5.12
N CYS A 6 -14.13 -0.56 5.04
CA CYS A 6 -15.04 0.43 5.59
C CYS A 6 -14.93 0.48 7.13
N ALA A 7 -14.80 1.67 7.70
CA ALA A 7 -14.72 1.87 9.15
C ALA A 7 -16.06 1.64 9.88
N GLU A 8 -17.19 1.63 9.18
CA GLU A 8 -18.52 1.44 9.77
C GLU A 8 -19.01 -0.01 9.70
N CYS A 9 -18.98 -0.61 8.51
CA CYS A 9 -19.52 -1.95 8.27
C CYS A 9 -18.45 -3.04 8.10
N PHE A 10 -17.17 -2.67 8.12
CA PHE A 10 -16.03 -3.58 7.99
C PHE A 10 -15.94 -4.39 6.69
N LYS A 11 -16.82 -4.10 5.71
CA LYS A 11 -16.77 -4.67 4.35
C LYS A 11 -15.59 -4.08 3.58
N TRP A 12 -14.97 -4.91 2.74
CA TRP A 12 -13.88 -4.49 1.87
C TRP A 12 -14.40 -3.96 0.55
N ARG A 13 -13.87 -2.81 0.15
CA ARG A 13 -14.17 -2.14 -1.13
C ARG A 13 -12.94 -2.16 -2.02
N VAL A 14 -13.13 -2.48 -3.30
CA VAL A 14 -12.07 -2.41 -4.30
C VAL A 14 -11.89 -0.95 -4.70
N ILE A 15 -10.63 -0.51 -4.68
CA ILE A 15 -10.21 0.82 -5.12
C ILE A 15 -9.59 0.69 -6.52
N PRO A 16 -10.14 1.36 -7.54
CA PRO A 16 -9.74 1.14 -8.94
C PRO A 16 -8.28 1.52 -9.25
N THR A 17 -7.74 2.52 -8.56
CA THR A 17 -6.42 3.08 -8.86
C THR A 17 -5.50 3.07 -7.66
N GLN A 18 -4.19 3.02 -7.92
CA GLN A 18 -3.20 3.11 -6.85
C GLN A 18 -3.24 4.50 -6.19
N GLU A 19 -3.45 5.54 -6.98
CA GLU A 19 -3.44 6.94 -6.55
C GLU A 19 -4.57 7.22 -5.55
N GLU A 20 -5.76 6.68 -5.79
CA GLU A 20 -6.90 6.76 -4.87
C GLU A 20 -6.64 5.95 -3.60
N TYR A 21 -6.09 4.74 -3.72
CA TYR A 21 -5.71 3.93 -2.57
C TYR A 21 -4.69 4.65 -1.68
N GLU A 22 -3.63 5.23 -2.26
CA GLU A 22 -2.63 6.00 -1.53
C GLU A 22 -3.23 7.26 -0.91
N GLN A 23 -4.19 7.92 -1.58
CA GLN A 23 -4.90 9.07 -1.03
C GLN A 23 -5.71 8.71 0.21
N ILE A 24 -6.34 7.53 0.24
CA ILE A 24 -7.09 7.05 1.40
C ILE A 24 -6.11 6.63 2.51
N ARG A 25 -5.12 5.79 2.18
CA ARG A 25 -4.14 5.25 3.14
C ARG A 25 -3.36 6.34 3.86
N SER A 26 -2.94 7.39 3.15
CA SER A 26 -2.08 8.46 3.70
C SER A 26 -2.72 9.28 4.82
N LYS A 27 -4.04 9.25 4.94
CA LYS A 27 -4.83 9.99 5.94
C LYS A 27 -5.81 9.07 6.69
N PHE A 28 -5.51 7.78 6.74
CA PHE A 28 -6.49 6.77 7.16
C PHE A 28 -6.97 6.96 8.59
N ILE A 29 -6.12 7.43 9.51
CA ILE A 29 -6.49 7.70 10.90
C ILE A 29 -7.40 8.93 11.00
N GLU A 30 -7.08 10.01 10.28
CA GLU A 30 -7.77 11.29 10.36
C GLU A 30 -9.06 11.32 9.53
N ASP A 31 -9.08 10.60 8.41
CA ASP A 31 -10.18 10.53 7.47
C ASP A 31 -10.47 9.07 7.05
N PRO A 32 -10.95 8.22 7.98
CA PRO A 32 -11.20 6.80 7.72
C PRO A 32 -12.11 6.59 6.51
N PHE A 33 -11.91 5.52 5.77
CA PHE A 33 -12.77 5.21 4.64
C PHE A 33 -14.13 4.70 5.11
N VAL A 34 -15.21 5.23 4.55
CA VAL A 34 -16.58 4.73 4.71
C VAL A 34 -17.22 4.55 3.33
N CYS A 35 -18.16 3.61 3.20
CA CYS A 35 -18.70 3.19 1.89
C CYS A 35 -19.25 4.36 1.06
N THR A 36 -19.89 5.33 1.72
CA THR A 36 -20.50 6.51 1.09
C THR A 36 -19.49 7.46 0.42
N LYS A 37 -18.19 7.31 0.68
CA LYS A 37 -17.13 8.02 -0.06
C LYS A 37 -16.98 7.52 -1.51
N LYS A 38 -17.47 6.31 -1.81
CA LYS A 38 -17.54 5.76 -3.16
C LYS A 38 -18.93 6.02 -3.72
N SER A 39 -19.00 6.70 -4.86
CA SER A 39 -20.27 7.10 -5.48
C SER A 39 -21.17 5.88 -5.73
N GLY A 40 -22.40 5.95 -5.23
CA GLY A 40 -23.42 4.90 -5.42
C GLY A 40 -23.23 3.64 -4.58
N ILE A 41 -22.35 3.67 -3.57
CA ILE A 41 -22.13 2.54 -2.65
C ILE A 41 -22.48 2.94 -1.22
N SER A 42 -23.12 2.03 -0.51
CA SER A 42 -23.55 2.15 0.88
C SER A 42 -23.00 1.01 1.73
N CYS A 43 -23.25 1.08 3.04
CA CYS A 43 -22.92 0.00 3.97
C CYS A 43 -23.84 -1.21 3.81
N ASP A 44 -25.01 -1.07 3.17
CA ASP A 44 -25.95 -2.17 2.93
C ASP A 44 -25.53 -3.04 1.75
N ASP A 45 -24.82 -2.46 0.78
CA ASP A 45 -24.35 -3.18 -0.41
C ASP A 45 -23.39 -4.33 -0.03
N PRO A 46 -23.42 -5.48 -0.73
CA PRO A 46 -22.49 -6.60 -0.54
C PRO A 46 -21.04 -6.14 -0.68
N ALA A 47 -20.09 -6.77 0.03
CA ALA A 47 -18.67 -6.46 -0.10
C ALA A 47 -18.17 -6.67 -1.55
N ASP A 48 -17.22 -5.86 -1.99
CA ASP A 48 -16.64 -6.00 -3.34
C ASP A 48 -15.71 -7.22 -3.39
N ILE A 49 -15.09 -7.53 -2.25
CA ILE A 49 -14.21 -8.68 -2.02
C ILE A 49 -14.39 -9.17 -0.59
N ASN A 50 -14.34 -10.49 -0.37
CA ASN A 50 -14.42 -11.08 0.95
C ASN A 50 -13.03 -11.41 1.47
N TYR A 51 -12.80 -11.20 2.76
CA TYR A 51 -11.60 -11.70 3.42
C TYR A 51 -11.68 -13.22 3.53
N ASP A 52 -10.98 -13.91 2.63
CA ASP A 52 -10.90 -15.37 2.56
C ASP A 52 -9.49 -15.84 2.19
N LYS A 53 -9.30 -17.17 2.12
CA LYS A 53 -8.01 -17.80 1.80
C LYS A 53 -7.70 -17.88 0.30
N SER A 54 -8.56 -17.36 -0.58
CA SER A 54 -8.37 -17.48 -2.04
C SER A 54 -7.17 -16.67 -2.56
N GLN A 55 -6.65 -15.75 -1.74
CA GLN A 55 -5.51 -14.89 -2.08
C GLN A 55 -4.77 -14.48 -0.80
N THR A 56 -3.50 -14.13 -0.94
CA THR A 56 -2.72 -13.56 0.17
C THR A 56 -3.10 -12.12 0.43
N TRP A 57 -3.45 -11.85 1.69
CA TRP A 57 -3.80 -10.52 2.15
C TRP A 57 -2.61 -9.84 2.80
N VAL A 58 -2.45 -8.56 2.46
CA VAL A 58 -1.45 -7.70 3.07
C VAL A 58 -2.08 -6.37 3.44
N ILE A 59 -1.75 -5.84 4.62
CA ILE A 59 -2.29 -4.57 5.12
C ILE A 59 -1.14 -3.61 5.39
N ASP A 60 -1.13 -2.48 4.69
CA ASP A 60 -0.23 -1.37 5.00
C ASP A 60 -0.52 -0.80 6.39
N LYS A 61 0.51 -0.32 7.07
CA LYS A 61 0.33 0.52 8.26
C LYS A 61 -0.52 1.75 7.89
N PRO A 62 -1.41 2.22 8.76
CA PRO A 62 -2.10 3.49 8.54
C PRO A 62 -1.10 4.63 8.30
N ASN A 63 -1.52 5.60 7.48
CA ASN A 63 -0.81 6.86 7.23
C ASN A 63 0.57 6.70 6.58
N VAL A 64 0.80 5.59 5.86
CA VAL A 64 1.94 5.51 4.94
C VAL A 64 1.75 6.57 3.84
N PRO A 65 2.74 7.45 3.62
CA PRO A 65 2.62 8.59 2.72
C PRO A 65 2.33 8.16 1.29
N LYS A 66 1.80 9.10 0.50
CA LYS A 66 1.66 8.91 -0.95
C LYS A 66 3.03 8.80 -1.58
N THR A 67 3.14 8.04 -2.67
CA THR A 67 4.37 7.95 -3.42
C THR A 67 4.70 9.32 -4.04
N PRO A 68 5.93 9.84 -3.89
CA PRO A 68 6.32 11.11 -4.52
C PRO A 68 6.20 11.07 -6.04
N LEU A 69 5.85 12.20 -6.67
CA LEU A 69 5.65 12.28 -8.11
C LEU A 69 6.91 11.82 -8.87
N GLY A 70 6.71 11.00 -9.91
CA GLY A 70 7.80 10.42 -10.71
C GLY A 70 8.46 9.19 -10.09
N PHE A 71 8.24 8.91 -8.81
CA PHE A 71 8.67 7.68 -8.16
C PHE A 71 7.57 6.62 -8.20
N LYS A 72 7.94 5.35 -8.03
CA LYS A 72 6.98 4.24 -7.91
C LYS A 72 7.33 3.37 -6.73
N ARG A 73 6.49 3.34 -5.68
CA ARG A 73 6.57 2.38 -4.58
C ARG A 73 6.20 0.99 -5.10
N ARG A 74 6.99 -0.02 -4.77
CA ARG A 74 6.81 -1.39 -5.23
C ARG A 74 6.95 -2.35 -4.05
N MET A 75 6.09 -3.35 -4.06
CA MET A 75 6.06 -4.42 -3.07
C MET A 75 6.34 -5.73 -3.78
N VAL A 76 7.26 -6.52 -3.21
CA VAL A 76 7.54 -7.88 -3.68
C VAL A 76 7.39 -8.82 -2.51
N MET A 77 6.47 -9.78 -2.64
CA MET A 77 6.34 -10.89 -1.70
C MET A 77 7.59 -11.76 -1.78
N ARG A 78 8.15 -12.13 -0.64
CA ARG A 78 9.23 -13.13 -0.60
C ARG A 78 8.70 -14.51 -0.96
N ARG A 79 9.57 -15.39 -1.46
CA ARG A 79 9.18 -16.74 -1.87
C ARG A 79 8.51 -17.54 -0.74
N ASP A 80 8.95 -17.32 0.49
CA ASP A 80 8.42 -17.96 1.72
C ASP A 80 7.17 -17.27 2.29
N CYS A 81 6.60 -16.30 1.57
CA CYS A 81 5.45 -15.49 2.00
C CYS A 81 5.56 -14.83 3.39
N SER A 82 6.75 -14.80 4.00
CA SER A 82 6.96 -14.35 5.38
C SER A 82 6.80 -12.84 5.56
N ARG A 83 7.09 -12.08 4.49
CA ARG A 83 6.95 -10.63 4.42
C ARG A 83 7.05 -10.15 2.98
N MET A 84 6.67 -8.89 2.77
CA MET A 84 7.00 -8.16 1.55
C MET A 84 8.24 -7.30 1.73
N ASP A 85 9.03 -7.16 0.67
CA ASP A 85 10.08 -6.15 0.58
C ASP A 85 9.54 -4.90 -0.12
N CYS A 86 9.71 -3.73 0.52
CA CYS A 86 9.34 -2.43 -0.04
C CYS A 86 10.54 -1.75 -0.70
N TYR A 87 10.37 -1.26 -1.92
CA TYR A 87 11.37 -0.44 -2.60
C TYR A 87 10.72 0.60 -3.51
N TYR A 88 11.49 1.59 -3.92
CA TYR A 88 11.06 2.59 -4.88
C TYR A 88 11.85 2.48 -6.18
N SER A 89 11.18 2.66 -7.31
CA SER A 89 11.83 3.00 -8.57
C SER A 89 11.86 4.52 -8.70
N ALA A 90 13.05 5.10 -8.85
CA ALA A 90 13.24 6.50 -9.17
C ALA A 90 12.88 6.79 -10.64
N PRO A 91 12.66 8.07 -11.03
CA PRO A 91 12.35 8.47 -12.40
C PRO A 91 13.36 7.96 -13.44
N ASN A 92 14.65 7.87 -13.07
CA ASN A 92 15.72 7.35 -13.94
C ASN A 92 15.85 5.81 -13.91
N GLY A 93 14.93 5.10 -13.26
CA GLY A 93 14.93 3.65 -13.14
C GLY A 93 15.75 3.10 -11.97
N LYS A 94 16.51 3.92 -11.22
CA LYS A 94 17.29 3.45 -10.08
C LYS A 94 16.37 2.87 -8.99
N LYS A 95 16.73 1.69 -8.49
CA LYS A 95 16.03 1.03 -7.37
C LYS A 95 16.59 1.56 -6.04
N LEU A 96 15.72 2.12 -5.22
CA LEU A 96 16.00 2.61 -3.87
C LEU A 96 15.39 1.65 -2.85
N ARG A 97 16.19 1.14 -1.91
CA ARG A 97 15.77 0.11 -0.95
C ARG A 97 15.65 0.62 0.48
N ALA A 98 16.18 1.80 0.76
CA ALA A 98 16.12 2.45 2.06
C ALA A 98 16.25 3.97 1.94
N SER A 99 15.98 4.70 3.03
CA SER A 99 16.11 6.16 3.08
C SER A 99 17.54 6.64 2.76
N THR A 100 18.56 5.84 3.09
CA THR A 100 19.96 6.13 2.74
C THR A 100 20.20 6.11 1.23
N ASP A 101 19.48 5.28 0.47
CA ASP A 101 19.52 5.30 -1.00
C ASP A 101 18.83 6.56 -1.55
N VAL A 102 17.75 7.01 -0.91
CA VAL A 102 17.06 8.26 -1.27
C VAL A 102 17.97 9.46 -1.06
N VAL A 103 18.64 9.58 0.09
CA VAL A 103 19.62 10.64 0.37
C VAL A 103 20.68 10.69 -0.74
N LYS A 104 21.32 9.54 -1.02
CA LYS A 104 22.34 9.43 -2.06
C LYS A 104 21.79 9.78 -3.44
N PHE A 105 20.57 9.38 -3.76
CA PHE A 105 19.92 9.72 -5.03
C PHE A 105 19.70 11.23 -5.15
N LEU A 106 19.14 11.87 -4.12
CA LEU A 106 18.88 13.31 -4.13
C LEU A 106 20.18 14.11 -4.18
N ASP A 107 21.25 13.67 -3.52
CA ASP A 107 22.57 14.30 -3.62
C ASP A 107 23.17 14.23 -5.03
N GLN A 108 22.95 13.11 -5.73
CA GLN A 108 23.38 12.91 -7.12
C GLN A 108 22.48 13.61 -8.14
N HIS A 109 21.23 13.87 -7.79
CA HIS A 109 20.22 14.47 -8.64
C HIS A 109 19.50 15.63 -7.92
N PRO A 110 20.19 16.77 -7.70
CA PRO A 110 19.68 17.90 -6.92
C PRO A 110 18.39 18.51 -7.49
N GLU A 111 18.11 18.31 -8.78
CA GLU A 111 16.89 18.78 -9.45
C GLU A 111 15.61 18.27 -8.78
N TYR A 112 15.64 17.08 -8.16
CA TYR A 112 14.48 16.52 -7.45
C TYR A 112 14.31 17.06 -6.03
N LYS A 113 15.33 17.71 -5.44
CA LYS A 113 15.27 18.21 -4.05
C LYS A 113 14.24 19.33 -3.83
N LYS A 114 13.77 19.97 -4.91
CA LYS A 114 12.74 21.01 -4.84
C LYS A 114 11.35 20.46 -4.56
N ASP A 115 11.08 19.26 -5.08
CA ASP A 115 9.74 18.67 -5.09
C ASP A 115 9.61 17.47 -4.15
N VAL A 116 10.75 16.88 -3.75
CA VAL A 116 10.80 15.63 -2.98
C VAL A 116 11.84 15.71 -1.87
N SER A 117 11.46 15.24 -0.69
CA SER A 117 12.30 15.06 0.49
C SER A 117 12.42 13.58 0.87
N VAL A 118 13.37 13.26 1.75
CA VAL A 118 13.53 11.90 2.26
C VAL A 118 12.31 11.43 3.07
N ASN A 119 11.60 12.35 3.72
CA ASN A 119 10.45 12.04 4.57
C ASN A 119 9.20 11.66 3.77
N ASP A 120 9.18 11.94 2.46
CA ASP A 120 8.08 11.55 1.59
C ASP A 120 8.13 10.06 1.21
N PHE A 121 9.19 9.35 1.62
CA PHE A 121 9.36 7.91 1.38
C PHE A 121 9.11 7.11 2.66
N SER A 122 8.41 5.98 2.51
CA SER A 122 8.26 4.98 3.57
C SER A 122 8.57 3.60 3.05
N PHE A 123 9.59 2.98 3.65
CA PHE A 123 9.99 1.60 3.39
C PHE A 123 9.28 0.60 4.33
N THR A 124 8.23 1.05 5.02
CA THR A 124 7.41 0.17 5.85
C THR A 124 6.73 -0.86 4.96
N SER A 125 6.98 -2.14 5.22
CA SER A 125 6.30 -3.24 4.55
C SER A 125 4.90 -3.45 5.14
N PRO A 126 3.90 -3.79 4.30
CA PRO A 126 2.60 -4.20 4.81
C PRO A 126 2.73 -5.52 5.59
N LYS A 127 1.84 -5.70 6.57
CA LYS A 127 1.73 -6.94 7.33
C LYS A 127 1.03 -7.99 6.46
N VAL A 128 1.64 -9.16 6.31
CA VAL A 128 0.99 -10.34 5.73
C VAL A 128 0.00 -10.89 6.76
N LEU A 129 -1.22 -11.19 6.35
CA LEU A 129 -2.22 -11.74 7.25
C LEU A 129 -2.13 -13.26 7.31
N GLU A 130 -2.02 -13.78 8.52
CA GLU A 130 -1.96 -15.22 8.81
C GLU A 130 -3.20 -15.94 8.27
N GLY A 131 -3.02 -17.17 7.80
CA GLY A 131 -4.10 -17.98 7.26
C GLY A 131 -4.51 -17.62 5.82
N THR A 132 -3.78 -16.73 5.14
CA THR A 132 -4.04 -16.32 3.75
C THR A 132 -2.90 -16.64 2.80
N THR A 133 -1.84 -17.28 3.29
CA THR A 133 -0.71 -17.70 2.45
C THR A 133 -0.93 -19.13 1.96
N PRO A 134 -0.37 -19.53 0.80
CA PRO A 134 -0.55 -20.90 0.29
C PRO A 134 -0.02 -22.00 1.22
N GLU A 135 0.92 -21.69 2.12
CA GLU A 135 1.43 -22.65 3.12
C GLU A 135 0.38 -22.96 4.21
N ASP A 136 -0.62 -22.09 4.40
CA ASP A 136 -1.75 -22.29 5.33
C ASP A 136 -2.82 -23.26 4.78
N GLU A 137 -2.64 -23.79 3.56
CA GLU A 137 -3.54 -24.79 2.95
C GLU A 137 -3.10 -26.24 3.23
N THR A 138 -1.92 -26.47 3.83
CA THR A 138 -1.36 -27.82 4.03
C THR A 138 -1.64 -28.47 5.39
N GLU A 139 -2.50 -27.90 6.22
CA GLU A 139 -2.96 -28.53 7.47
C GLU A 139 -4.44 -28.93 7.38
N ASP A 140 -4.71 -30.07 6.76
CA ASP A 140 -5.92 -30.91 6.98
C ASP A 140 -5.60 -32.39 6.71
#